data_AF-A0A6J6YB87-F1
#
_entry.id   AF-A0A6J6YB87-F1
#
_cell.length_a   1.000
_cell.length_b   1.000
_cell.length_c   1.000
_cell.angle_alpha   90.00
_cell.angle_beta   90.00
_cell.angle_gamma   90.00
#
_symmetry.space_group_name_H-M   'P 1'
#
loop_
_entity.id
_entity.type
_entity.pdbx_description
1 polymer ?
#
loop_
_entity_poly.entity_id
_entity_poly.type
_entity_poly.pdbx_seq_one_letter_code
_entity_poly.pdbx_strand_id
1 'polypeptide(L)' 'MGLNYGVDKVRFPSPVPVGSRLRGKGTIISAIEVTGGVQAVIRVTIEREGSEKPCAVVDTVSRYLV' A
#
# COMPACT_ATOMS: atom_id res chain seq x y z
N MET A 1 -11.69 13.58 -0.44
CA MET A 1 -10.72 13.37 0.68
C MET A 1 -10.50 11.87 0.87
N GLY A 2 -9.27 11.39 1.06
CA GLY A 2 -8.96 9.97 1.24
C GLY A 2 -8.83 9.58 2.70
N LEU A 3 -9.62 8.62 3.16
CA LEU A 3 -9.56 8.02 4.50
C LEU A 3 -8.81 6.69 4.42
N ASN A 4 -7.80 6.52 5.29
CA ASN A 4 -7.20 5.21 5.52
C ASN A 4 -8.20 4.36 6.30
N TYR A 5 -8.71 3.31 5.66
CA TYR A 5 -9.71 2.41 6.22
C TYR A 5 -9.08 1.13 6.81
N GLY A 6 -7.75 1.11 6.94
CA GLY A 6 -6.95 0.00 7.41
C GLY A 6 -6.22 -0.73 6.30
N VAL A 7 -5.84 -1.97 6.61
CA VAL A 7 -5.12 -2.87 5.71
C VAL A 7 -5.66 -4.29 5.88
N ASP A 8 -5.74 -5.05 4.79
CA ASP A 8 -6.18 -6.45 4.86
C ASP A 8 -4.99 -7.37 5.20
N LYS A 9 -3.96 -7.36 4.34
CA LYS A 9 -2.77 -8.19 4.49
C LYS A 9 -1.53 -7.31 4.45
N VAL A 10 -0.67 -7.46 5.46
CA VAL A 10 0.65 -6.82 5.51
C VAL A 10 1.72 -7.84 5.83
N ARG A 11 2.89 -7.72 5.18
CA ARG A 11 4.09 -8.53 5.44
C ARG A 11 5.32 -7.63 5.41
N PHE A 12 6.33 -7.96 6.23
CA PHE A 12 7.61 -7.26 6.30
C PHE A 12 8.78 -8.24 6.08
N PRO A 13 9.09 -8.63 4.83
CA PRO A 13 10.07 -9.68 4.56
C PRO A 13 11.53 -9.29 4.81
N SER A 14 11.86 -7.99 4.79
CA SER A 14 13.22 -7.50 5.00
C SER A 14 13.23 -6.19 5.79
N PRO A 15 14.28 -5.92 6.59
CA PRO A 15 14.38 -4.69 7.37
C PRO A 15 14.69 -3.48 6.49
N VAL A 16 14.45 -2.30 7.05
CA VAL A 16 14.84 -1.01 6.44
C VAL A 16 15.89 -0.35 7.34
N PRO A 17 17.19 -0.49 7.02
CA PRO A 17 18.23 0.27 7.70
C PRO A 17 17.99 1.79 7.56
N VAL A 18 18.32 2.56 8.60
CA VAL A 18 18.24 4.03 8.57
C VAL A 18 19.08 4.57 7.42
N GLY A 19 18.54 5.55 6.69
CA GLY A 19 19.18 6.13 5.51
C GLY A 19 18.96 5.35 4.22
N SER A 20 18.24 4.22 4.24
CA SER A 20 17.90 3.49 3.02
C SER A 20 17.04 4.31 2.07
N ARG A 21 17.31 4.22 0.77
CA ARG A 21 16.43 4.76 -0.28
C ARG A 21 15.34 3.75 -0.62
N LEU A 22 14.08 4.19 -0.53
CA LEU A 22 12.90 3.36 -0.78
C LEU A 22 12.16 3.75 -2.06
N ARG A 23 11.41 2.79 -2.62
CA ARG A 23 10.43 3.02 -3.70
C ARG A 23 9.16 2.23 -3.41
N GLY A 24 8.02 2.90 -3.47
CA GLY A 24 6.70 2.28 -3.45
C GLY A 24 6.16 2.06 -4.85
N LYS A 25 5.58 0.89 -5.13
CA LYS A 25 4.79 0.60 -6.33
C LYS A 25 3.38 0.23 -5.92
N GLY A 26 2.39 0.97 -6.39
CA GLY A 26 0.98 0.72 -6.11
C GLY A 26 0.28 0.07 -7.29
N THR A 27 -0.46 -1.01 -7.03
CA THR A 27 -1.37 -1.65 -7.97
C THR A 27 -2.79 -1.60 -7.40
N ILE A 28 -3.74 -1.02 -8.14
CA ILE A 28 -5.15 -1.07 -7.77
C ILE A 28 -5.63 -2.52 -7.94
N ILE A 29 -6.02 -3.16 -6.84
CA ILE A 29 -6.53 -4.52 -6.82
C ILE A 29 -8.04 -4.53 -7.00
N SER A 30 -8.73 -3.57 -6.39
CA SER A 30 -10.15 -3.35 -6.59
C SER A 30 -10.49 -1.88 -6.36
N ALA A 31 -11.56 -1.43 -7.00
CA ALA A 31 -12.21 -0.16 -6.73
C ALA A 31 -13.71 -0.39 -6.84
N ILE A 32 -14.44 -0.16 -5.75
CA ILE A 32 -15.88 -0.35 -5.67
C ILE A 32 -16.55 0.96 -5.29
N GLU A 33 -17.67 1.25 -5.93
CA GLU A 33 -18.50 2.38 -5.55
C GLU A 33 -19.16 2.12 -4.19
N VAL A 34 -19.22 3.17 -3.37
CA VAL A 34 -19.89 3.18 -2.08
C VAL A 34 -20.69 4.48 -1.97
N THR A 35 -21.68 4.54 -1.08
CA THR A 35 -22.43 5.79 -0.87
C THR A 35 -21.46 6.95 -0.57
N GLY A 36 -21.49 7.98 -1.42
CA GLY A 36 -20.65 9.16 -1.26
C GLY A 36 -19.19 8.98 -1.71
N GLY A 37 -18.83 7.91 -2.43
CA GLY A 37 -17.48 7.79 -2.99
C GLY A 37 -17.05 6.41 -3.47
N VAL A 38 -15.76 6.10 -3.34
CA VAL A 38 -15.14 4.84 -3.79
C VAL A 38 -14.31 4.24 -2.67
N GLN A 39 -14.43 2.93 -2.45
CA GLN A 39 -13.47 2.17 -1.68
C GLN A 39 -12.52 1.43 -2.62
N ALA A 40 -11.22 1.65 -2.47
CA ALA A 40 -10.19 0.99 -3.25
C ALA A 40 -9.30 0.13 -2.35
N VAL A 41 -8.95 -1.06 -2.84
CA VAL A 41 -7.84 -1.85 -2.30
C VAL A 41 -6.63 -1.65 -3.21
N ILE A 42 -5.55 -1.13 -2.64
CA ILE A 42 -4.31 -0.85 -3.38
C ILE A 42 -3.19 -1.68 -2.74
N ARG A 43 -2.62 -2.60 -3.52
CA ARG A 43 -1.41 -3.32 -3.14
C ARG A 43 -0.21 -2.43 -3.33
N VAL A 44 0.48 -2.12 -2.24
CA VAL A 44 1.73 -1.37 -2.25
C VAL A 44 2.88 -2.32 -1.94
N THR A 45 3.81 -2.44 -2.87
CA THR A 45 5.11 -3.10 -2.65
C THR A 45 6.16 -2.03 -2.40
N ILE A 46 6.82 -2.10 -1.26
CA ILE A 46 7.91 -1.20 -0.86
C ILE A 46 9.23 -1.93 -1.04
N GLU A 47 10.06 -1.42 -1.92
CA GLU A 47 11.40 -1.93 -2.24
C GLU A 47 12.47 -0.97 -1.69
N ARG A 48 13.62 -1.50 -1.29
CA ARG A 48 14.82 -0.68 -1.02
C ARG A 48 15.86 -0.89 -2.11
N GLU A 49 16.62 0.15 -2.41
CA GLU A 49 17.72 0.09 -3.37
C GLU A 49 18.74 -1.02 -2.98
N GLY A 50 19.17 -1.81 -3.97
CA GLY A 50 20.13 -2.89 -3.78
C GLY A 50 19.62 -4.12 -3.02
N SER A 51 18.29 -4.29 -2.85
CA SER A 51 17.72 -5.50 -2.23
C SER A 51 16.85 -6.29 -3.19
N GLU A 52 17.00 -7.62 -3.16
CA GLU A 52 16.15 -8.54 -3.91
C GLU A 52 14.79 -8.78 -3.25
N LYS A 53 14.68 -8.59 -1.93
CA LYS A 53 13.45 -8.82 -1.17
C LYS A 53 12.76 -7.49 -0.84
N PRO A 54 11.44 -7.36 -1.06
CA PRO A 54 10.72 -6.16 -0.65
C PRO A 54 10.77 -5.98 0.87
N CYS A 55 10.76 -4.74 1.31
CA CYS A 55 10.70 -4.37 2.72
C CYS A 55 9.30 -4.53 3.28
N ALA A 56 8.28 -4.19 2.48
CA ALA A 56 6.89 -4.42 2.83
C ALA A 56 6.05 -4.74 1.59
N VAL A 57 5.03 -5.57 1.78
CA VAL A 57 3.93 -5.73 0.83
C VAL A 57 2.64 -5.59 1.63
N VAL A 58 1.81 -4.62 1.24
CA VAL A 58 0.60 -4.26 1.98
C VAL A 58 -0.57 -4.05 1.03
N ASP A 59 -1.70 -4.66 1.34
CA ASP A 59 -2.99 -4.36 0.70
C ASP A 59 -3.69 -3.29 1.53
N THR A 60 -3.57 -2.04 1.11
CA THR A 60 -4.18 -0.88 1.77
C THR A 60 -5.62 -0.73 1.37
N VAL A 61 -6.52 -0.46 2.33
CA VAL A 61 -7.91 -0.16 2.05
C VAL A 61 -8.11 1.35 2.24
N SER A 62 -8.43 2.04 1.14
CA SER A 62 -8.63 3.49 1.14
C SER A 62 -10.05 3.82 0.73
N ARG A 63 -10.71 4.73 1.45
CA ARG A 63 -12.02 5.25 1.09
C ARG A 63 -11.90 6.70 0.64
N TYR A 64 -12.22 6.96 -0.62
CA TYR A 64 -12.22 8.27 -1.23
C TYR A 64 -13.65 8.80 -1.25
N LEU A 65 -13.93 9.80 -0.43
CA LEU A 65 -15.23 10.47 -0.40
C LEU A 65 -15.24 11.69 -1.34
N VAL A 66 -16.37 11.87 -2.03
CA VAL A 66 -16.69 13.01 -2.91
C VAL A 66 -17.27 14.15 -2.07
#